data_AF-A0A433PDH3-F1
#
_entry.id   AF-A0A433PDH3-F1
#
_cell.length_a   1.000
_cell.length_b   1.000
_cell.length_c   1.000
_cell.angle_alpha   90.00
_cell.angle_beta   90.00
_cell.angle_gamma   90.00
#
_symmetry.space_group_name_H-M   'P 1'
#
loop_
_entity.id
_entity.type
_entity.pdbx_description
1 polymer ?
#
loop_
_entity_poly.entity_id
_entity_poly.type
_entity_poly.pdbx_seq_one_letter_code
_entity_poly.pdbx_strand_id
1 'polypeptide(L)'
;MSQISFSDVTNSPSPSPEPAPVRDCERASHPTKPTRKPKHSWSPAEDAILIGAKRSGISWQEIVTRLPGRDIKSCRNRWDNMQKKGGAWTPEEDMALERAIKECEANLREYWKAVASKLGGRTWQQAQKRAQEKGVGKKTRLSPS
;
A
#
# COMPACT_ATOMS: atom_id res chain seq x y z
N MET A 1 32.69 -21.86 74.43
CA MET A 1 32.91 -20.50 73.90
C MET A 1 34.16 -20.51 73.03
N SER A 2 34.15 -19.69 71.98
CA SER A 2 35.22 -19.49 70.99
C SER A 2 35.15 -20.41 69.76
N GLN A 3 34.27 -20.02 68.83
CA GLN A 3 34.36 -20.40 67.42
C GLN A 3 35.51 -19.60 66.79
N ILE A 4 36.47 -20.33 66.22
CA ILE A 4 37.64 -19.80 65.52
C ILE A 4 37.21 -19.51 64.08
N SER A 5 37.39 -18.26 63.64
CA SER A 5 37.17 -17.84 62.25
C SER A 5 38.32 -18.33 61.39
N PHE A 6 38.01 -19.06 60.33
CA PHE A 6 38.95 -19.37 59.24
C PHE A 6 38.56 -18.52 58.03
N SER A 7 39.46 -17.64 57.62
CA SER A 7 39.44 -17.04 56.29
C SER A 7 40.84 -17.14 55.73
N ASP A 8 41.02 -18.07 54.80
CA ASP A 8 42.14 -18.06 53.89
C ASP A 8 41.59 -18.40 52.50
N VAL A 9 41.85 -17.54 51.53
CA VAL A 9 42.47 -17.95 50.28
C VAL A 9 42.86 -16.71 49.49
N THR A 10 44.13 -16.70 49.16
CA THR A 10 44.88 -15.70 48.43
C THR A 10 44.57 -15.75 46.93
N ASN A 11 44.54 -14.60 46.26
CA ASN A 11 44.94 -14.50 44.85
C ASN A 11 45.44 -13.09 44.51
N SER A 12 46.74 -12.98 44.25
CA SER A 12 47.42 -11.87 43.56
C SER A 12 47.35 -12.14 42.05
N PRO A 13 47.33 -11.12 41.14
CA PRO A 13 48.56 -10.39 40.77
C PRO A 13 48.33 -8.91 40.40
N SER A 14 49.22 -7.99 40.79
CA SER A 14 50.42 -7.49 40.08
C SER A 14 50.16 -6.28 39.13
N PRO A 15 51.06 -5.27 39.07
CA PRO A 15 50.73 -3.90 38.65
C PRO A 15 51.39 -3.41 37.35
N SER A 16 50.85 -2.29 36.82
CA SER A 16 51.48 -1.30 35.90
C SER A 16 51.64 -1.69 34.42
N PRO A 17 51.85 -0.72 33.47
CA PRO A 17 52.00 0.73 33.62
C PRO A 17 51.18 1.63 32.67
N GLU A 18 51.21 2.93 32.97
CA GLU A 18 50.72 4.10 32.21
C GLU A 18 51.44 4.36 30.85
N PRO A 19 50.96 5.32 30.04
CA PRO A 19 51.06 5.36 28.57
C PRO A 19 52.23 6.19 28.00
N ALA A 20 52.50 5.99 26.71
CA ALA A 20 53.18 6.95 25.83
C ALA A 20 52.85 6.61 24.34
N PRO A 21 53.25 7.42 23.35
CA PRO A 21 52.65 8.68 22.94
C PRO A 21 52.11 8.64 21.49
N VAL A 22 51.31 9.65 21.16
CA VAL A 22 50.77 10.01 19.83
C VAL A 22 51.79 9.86 18.70
N ARG A 23 51.41 9.23 17.57
CA ARG A 23 51.97 9.50 16.22
C ARG A 23 50.99 9.16 15.09
N ASP A 24 50.70 10.22 14.34
CA ASP A 24 50.44 10.30 12.90
C ASP A 24 49.15 9.69 12.30
N CYS A 25 48.22 10.62 12.02
CA CYS A 25 47.21 10.54 10.98
C CYS A 25 47.90 10.55 9.60
N GLU A 26 47.80 9.47 8.83
CA GLU A 26 47.51 9.52 7.38
C GLU A 26 47.39 8.09 6.79
N ARG A 27 46.19 7.64 6.42
CA ARG A 27 46.01 6.76 5.25
C ARG A 27 44.58 6.84 4.71
N ALA A 28 44.49 7.36 3.49
CA ALA A 28 43.26 7.56 2.72
C ALA A 28 42.37 6.31 2.62
N SER A 29 41.05 6.51 2.79
CA SER A 29 40.04 5.71 2.11
C SER A 29 38.66 6.36 2.06
N HIS A 30 38.37 6.91 0.87
CA HIS A 30 37.09 6.90 0.16
C HIS A 30 35.87 7.69 0.71
N PRO A 31 35.22 8.51 -0.14
CA PRO A 31 33.99 9.21 0.20
C PRO A 31 32.85 8.20 0.37
N THR A 32 32.30 8.12 1.58
CA THR A 32 31.07 7.37 1.82
C THR A 32 29.91 8.08 1.11
N LYS A 33 29.19 7.30 0.31
CA LYS A 33 28.07 7.72 -0.54
C LYS A 33 27.00 8.46 0.29
N PRO A 34 26.30 9.46 -0.27
CA PRO A 34 25.29 10.22 0.46
C PRO A 34 24.17 9.27 0.88
N THR A 35 23.93 9.19 2.19
CA THR A 35 22.82 8.43 2.77
C THR A 35 21.52 8.96 2.17
N ARG A 36 20.83 8.12 1.40
CA ARG A 36 19.49 8.43 0.89
C ARG A 36 18.60 8.66 2.11
N LYS A 37 18.13 9.90 2.30
CA LYS A 37 17.18 10.25 3.36
C LYS A 37 16.04 9.22 3.34
N PRO A 38 15.63 8.67 4.50
CA PRO A 38 14.53 7.71 4.53
C PRO A 38 13.29 8.34 3.87
N LYS A 39 12.71 7.62 2.90
CA LYS A 39 11.44 8.02 2.27
C LYS A 39 10.41 8.16 3.39
N HIS A 40 10.04 9.39 3.71
CA HIS A 40 9.07 9.70 4.75
C HIS A 40 7.77 8.95 4.44
N SER A 41 7.43 7.92 5.22
CA SER A 41 6.17 7.19 5.11
C SER A 41 5.02 8.14 5.48
N TRP A 42 3.85 7.96 4.86
CA TRP A 42 2.66 8.74 5.20
C TRP A 42 2.11 8.27 6.56
N SER A 43 1.91 9.22 7.46
CA SER A 43 1.28 8.98 8.76
C SER A 43 -0.24 9.14 8.67
N PRO A 44 -1.01 8.50 9.57
CA PRO A 44 -2.46 8.67 9.64
C PRO A 44 -2.89 10.13 9.88
N ALA A 45 -2.07 10.91 10.59
CA ALA A 45 -2.33 12.34 10.81
C ALA A 45 -2.23 13.15 9.51
N GLU A 46 -1.21 12.90 8.69
CA GLU A 46 -1.06 13.53 7.38
C GLU A 46 -2.18 13.11 6.42
N ASP A 47 -2.59 11.84 6.46
CA ASP A 47 -3.73 11.35 5.69
C ASP A 47 -5.04 12.03 6.11
N ALA A 48 -5.26 12.25 7.41
CA ALA A 48 -6.45 12.94 7.90
C ALA A 48 -6.51 14.39 7.40
N ILE A 49 -5.37 15.10 7.38
CA ILE A 49 -5.27 16.45 6.80
C ILE A 49 -5.56 16.42 5.31
N LEU A 50 -4.97 15.46 4.57
CA LEU A 50 -5.17 15.30 3.13
C LEU A 50 -6.64 15.00 2.78
N ILE A 51 -7.28 14.08 3.51
CA ILE A 51 -8.69 13.72 3.34
C ILE A 51 -9.59 14.88 3.68
N GLY A 52 -9.41 15.49 4.85
CA GLY A 52 -10.22 16.62 5.30
C GLY A 52 -10.16 17.77 4.30
N ALA A 53 -8.96 18.14 3.87
CA ALA A 53 -8.77 19.21 2.92
C ALA A 53 -9.41 18.92 1.55
N LYS A 54 -9.33 17.67 1.07
CA LYS A 54 -10.00 17.30 -0.18
C LYS A 54 -11.51 17.24 -0.08
N ARG A 55 -12.07 16.81 1.05
CA ARG A 55 -13.51 16.87 1.29
C ARG A 55 -14.02 18.31 1.35
N SER A 56 -13.21 19.24 1.85
CA SER A 56 -13.51 20.68 1.87
C SER A 56 -13.24 21.40 0.54
N GLY A 57 -12.82 20.70 -0.52
CA GLY A 57 -12.57 21.31 -1.84
C GLY A 57 -11.28 22.14 -1.94
N ILE A 58 -10.34 21.97 -1.01
CA ILE A 58 -9.11 22.77 -0.95
C ILE A 58 -8.15 22.40 -2.10
N SER A 59 -7.47 23.42 -2.62
CA SER A 59 -6.49 23.29 -3.69
C SER A 59 -5.23 22.54 -3.24
N TRP A 60 -4.54 21.88 -4.16
CA TRP A 60 -3.32 21.14 -3.83
C TRP A 60 -2.18 22.01 -3.30
N GLN A 61 -2.10 23.27 -3.75
CA GLN A 61 -1.08 24.20 -3.29
C GLN A 61 -1.26 24.51 -1.81
N GLU A 62 -2.50 24.74 -1.38
CA GLU A 62 -2.83 25.00 0.03
C GLU A 62 -2.75 23.74 0.89
N ILE A 63 -2.96 22.55 0.33
CA ILE A 63 -2.74 21.30 1.07
C ILE A 63 -1.26 21.13 1.46
N VAL A 64 -0.34 21.52 0.58
CA VAL A 64 1.10 21.40 0.83
C VAL A 64 1.58 22.41 1.88
N THR A 65 0.96 23.58 1.99
CA THR A 65 1.29 24.52 3.08
C THR A 65 0.90 23.96 4.45
N ARG A 66 -0.12 23.11 4.52
CA ARG A 66 -0.55 22.40 5.75
C ARG A 66 0.27 21.14 6.05
N LEU A 67 1.05 20.64 5.09
CA LEU A 67 1.87 19.44 5.20
C LEU A 67 3.35 19.79 4.96
N PRO A 68 4.03 20.35 5.98
CA PRO A 68 5.44 20.75 5.83
C PRO A 68 6.30 19.53 5.49
N GLY A 69 7.11 19.65 4.43
CA GLY A 69 7.98 18.56 3.96
C GLY A 69 7.33 17.59 2.96
N ARG A 70 6.05 17.79 2.60
CA ARG A 70 5.41 17.09 1.47
C ARG A 70 5.37 17.98 0.24
N ASP A 71 5.51 17.38 -0.93
CA ASP A 71 5.36 18.06 -2.22
C ASP A 71 3.98 17.78 -2.83
N ILE A 72 3.49 18.65 -3.71
CA ILE A 72 2.20 18.55 -4.39
C ILE A 72 2.08 17.20 -5.08
N LYS A 73 3.14 16.75 -5.74
CA LYS A 73 3.18 15.46 -6.43
C LYS A 73 3.00 14.30 -5.45
N SER A 74 3.61 14.40 -4.27
CA SER A 74 3.47 13.40 -3.20
C SER A 74 2.02 13.32 -2.69
N CYS A 75 1.40 14.49 -2.43
CA CYS A 75 0.02 14.57 -1.97
C CYS A 75 -0.98 14.01 -2.98
N ARG A 76 -0.84 14.34 -4.27
CA ARG A 76 -1.67 13.77 -5.35
C ARG A 76 -1.51 12.27 -5.45
N ASN A 77 -0.27 11.78 -5.48
CA ASN A 77 0.01 10.35 -5.57
C ASN A 77 -0.54 9.58 -4.35
N ARG A 78 -0.46 10.17 -3.16
CA ARG A 78 -1.06 9.58 -1.97
C ARG A 78 -2.57 9.50 -2.09
N TRP A 79 -3.22 10.61 -2.45
CA TRP A 79 -4.66 10.67 -2.65
C TRP A 79 -5.14 9.64 -3.68
N ASP A 80 -4.51 9.61 -4.86
CA ASP A 80 -4.86 8.66 -5.92
C ASP A 80 -4.69 7.21 -5.46
N ASN A 81 -3.64 6.92 -4.68
CA ASN A 81 -3.41 5.60 -4.12
C ASN A 81 -4.46 5.24 -3.05
N MET A 82 -4.92 6.20 -2.25
CA MET A 82 -5.99 5.99 -1.28
C MET A 82 -7.33 5.72 -1.97
N GLN A 83 -7.64 6.45 -3.04
CA GLN A 83 -8.87 6.23 -3.83
C GLN A 83 -8.86 4.86 -4.53
N LYS A 84 -7.69 4.41 -5.02
CA LYS A 84 -7.55 3.10 -5.67
C LYS A 84 -7.60 1.94 -4.69
N LYS A 85 -7.08 2.12 -3.48
CA LYS A 85 -7.14 1.14 -2.40
C LYS A 85 -8.48 1.23 -1.66
N GLY A 86 -9.58 1.36 -2.43
CA GLY A 86 -10.95 1.48 -1.91
C GLY A 86 -11.09 0.65 -0.63
N GLY A 87 -11.60 1.30 0.42
CA GLY A 87 -11.62 0.74 1.76
C GLY A 87 -12.43 -0.56 1.85
N ALA A 88 -12.71 -1.00 3.07
CA ALA A 88 -13.68 -2.08 3.24
C ALA A 88 -15.01 -1.65 2.59
N TRP A 89 -15.55 -2.51 1.72
CA TRP A 89 -16.85 -2.30 1.09
C TRP A 89 -17.90 -2.09 2.17
N THR A 90 -18.67 -1.02 2.05
CA THR A 90 -19.81 -0.83 2.93
C THR A 90 -21.00 -1.66 2.43
N PRO A 91 -21.93 -2.05 3.32
CA PRO A 91 -23.15 -2.74 2.91
C PRO A 91 -23.96 -1.98 1.84
N GLU A 92 -23.90 -0.64 1.86
CA GLU A 92 -24.56 0.21 0.87
C GLU A 92 -23.90 0.12 -0.51
N GLU A 93 -22.57 0.06 -0.56
CA GLU A 93 -21.81 -0.14 -1.79
C GLU A 93 -22.05 -1.54 -2.37
N ASP A 94 -22.12 -2.57 -1.51
CA ASP A 94 -22.47 -3.93 -1.91
C ASP A 94 -23.90 -4.00 -2.47
N MET A 95 -24.89 -3.38 -1.81
CA MET A 95 -26.25 -3.28 -2.34
C MET A 95 -26.31 -2.53 -3.67
N ALA A 96 -25.52 -1.48 -3.84
CA ALA A 96 -25.42 -0.76 -5.11
C ALA A 96 -24.78 -1.62 -6.20
N LEU A 97 -23.74 -2.39 -5.86
CA LEU A 97 -23.09 -3.34 -6.75
C LEU A 97 -24.06 -4.44 -7.20
N GLU A 98 -24.80 -5.05 -6.27
CA GLU A 98 -25.81 -6.07 -6.59
C GLU A 98 -26.89 -5.53 -7.53
N ARG A 99 -27.39 -4.32 -7.27
CA ARG A 99 -28.35 -3.65 -8.17
C ARG A 99 -27.77 -3.46 -9.56
N ALA A 100 -26.53 -2.95 -9.65
CA ALA A 100 -25.85 -2.73 -10.92
C ALA A 100 -25.62 -4.03 -11.69
N ILE A 101 -25.25 -5.12 -11.00
CA ILE A 101 -25.09 -6.45 -11.61
C ILE A 101 -26.43 -6.92 -12.18
N LYS A 102 -27.51 -6.86 -11.40
CA LYS A 102 -28.84 -7.29 -11.84
C LYS A 102 -29.33 -6.49 -13.06
N GLU A 103 -29.09 -5.19 -13.08
CA GLU A 103 -29.42 -4.34 -14.22
C GLU A 103 -28.58 -4.68 -15.46
N CYS A 104 -27.27 -4.90 -15.28
CA CYS A 104 -26.38 -5.33 -16.35
C CYS A 104 -26.79 -6.69 -16.92
N GLU A 105 -27.18 -7.65 -16.09
CA GLU A 105 -27.69 -8.96 -16.52
C GLU A 105 -28.99 -8.83 -17.32
N ALA A 106 -29.91 -7.97 -16.88
CA ALA A 106 -31.13 -7.68 -17.63
C ALA A 106 -30.83 -7.05 -19.00
N ASN A 107 -29.92 -6.08 -19.04
CA ASN A 107 -29.48 -5.43 -20.28
C ASN A 107 -28.77 -6.41 -21.22
N LEU A 108 -27.94 -7.32 -20.68
CA LEU A 108 -27.30 -8.39 -21.45
C LEU A 108 -28.33 -9.37 -22.01
N ARG A 109 -29.37 -9.71 -21.24
CA ARG A 109 -30.47 -10.56 -21.71
C ARG A 109 -31.23 -9.91 -22.85
N GLU A 110 -31.58 -8.63 -22.76
CA GLU A 110 -32.24 -7.90 -23.85
C GLU A 110 -31.33 -7.77 -25.09
N TYR A 111 -30.04 -7.56 -24.89
CA TYR A 111 -29.05 -7.62 -25.98
C TYR A 111 -29.07 -8.97 -26.70
N TRP A 112 -29.00 -10.09 -25.97
CA TRP A 112 -29.03 -11.42 -26.59
C TRP A 112 -30.38 -11.77 -27.20
N LYS A 113 -31.49 -11.25 -26.67
CA LYS A 113 -32.81 -11.35 -27.32
C LYS A 113 -32.80 -10.66 -28.66
N ALA A 114 -32.29 -9.43 -28.76
CA ALA A 114 -32.18 -8.73 -30.03
C ALA A 114 -31.29 -9.48 -31.04
N VAL A 115 -30.19 -10.09 -30.58
CA VAL A 115 -29.34 -10.96 -31.42
C VAL A 115 -30.12 -12.17 -31.91
N ALA A 116 -30.82 -12.88 -31.02
CA ALA A 116 -31.64 -14.03 -31.37
C ALA A 116 -32.77 -13.69 -32.36
N SER A 117 -33.43 -12.55 -32.19
CA SER A 117 -34.43 -12.05 -33.14
C SER A 117 -33.85 -11.86 -34.54
N LYS A 118 -32.61 -11.36 -34.66
CA LYS A 118 -31.93 -11.21 -35.96
C LYS A 118 -31.51 -12.53 -36.58
N LEU A 119 -31.25 -13.56 -35.77
CA LEU A 119 -30.82 -14.87 -36.25
C LEU A 119 -31.98 -15.73 -36.78
N GLY A 120 -33.22 -15.46 -36.37
CA GLY A 120 -34.41 -16.22 -36.78
C GLY A 120 -34.43 -17.65 -36.21
N GLY A 121 -35.44 -17.99 -35.40
CA GLY A 121 -35.65 -19.36 -34.91
C GLY A 121 -34.64 -19.86 -33.87
N ARG A 122 -33.85 -18.97 -33.26
CA ARG A 122 -32.95 -19.30 -32.15
C ARG A 122 -33.36 -18.54 -30.90
N THR A 123 -33.17 -19.14 -29.73
CA THR A 123 -33.37 -18.43 -28.46
C THR A 123 -32.13 -17.60 -28.11
N TRP A 124 -32.31 -16.59 -27.26
CA TRP A 124 -31.21 -15.75 -26.77
C TRP A 124 -30.13 -16.57 -26.03
N GLN A 125 -30.52 -17.64 -25.34
CA GLN A 125 -29.60 -18.57 -24.68
C GLN A 125 -28.74 -19.34 -25.69
N GLN A 126 -29.33 -19.79 -26.80
CA GLN A 126 -28.59 -20.47 -27.88
C GLN A 126 -27.61 -19.52 -28.57
N ALA A 127 -28.03 -18.27 -28.81
CA ALA A 127 -27.17 -17.23 -29.38
C ALA A 127 -25.99 -16.90 -28.46
N GLN A 128 -26.23 -16.72 -27.16
CA GLN A 128 -25.19 -16.47 -26.16
C GLN A 128 -24.20 -17.63 -26.06
N LYS A 129 -24.69 -18.88 -25.93
CA LYS A 129 -23.84 -20.08 -25.86
C LYS A 129 -22.95 -20.19 -27.10
N ARG A 130 -23.54 -20.00 -28.28
CA ARG A 130 -22.79 -20.07 -29.54
C ARG A 130 -21.75 -18.96 -29.66
N ALA A 131 -22.06 -17.77 -29.17
CA ALA A 131 -21.14 -16.64 -29.18
C ALA A 131 -19.94 -16.85 -28.23
N GLN A 132 -20.16 -17.48 -27.06
CA GLN A 132 -19.10 -17.91 -26.15
C GLN A 132 -18.16 -18.94 -26.79
N GLU A 133 -18.70 -19.97 -27.45
CA GLU A 133 -17.92 -20.98 -28.20
C GLU A 133 -17.08 -20.35 -29.32
N LYS A 134 -17.65 -19.37 -30.03
CA LYS A 134 -16.95 -18.63 -31.09
C LYS A 134 -15.96 -17.59 -30.57
N GLY A 135 -15.90 -17.35 -29.26
CA GLY A 135 -15.08 -16.30 -28.65
C GLY A 135 -15.52 -14.88 -29.05
N VAL A 136 -16.74 -14.72 -29.58
CA VAL A 136 -17.32 -13.44 -29.99
C VAL A 136 -18.19 -12.94 -28.83
N GLY A 137 -17.63 -12.11 -27.96
CA GLY A 137 -18.32 -11.57 -26.79
C GLY A 137 -17.33 -11.21 -25.68
N LYS A 138 -17.70 -10.25 -24.81
CA LYS A 138 -16.83 -9.77 -23.73
C LYS A 138 -16.42 -10.95 -22.84
N LYS A 139 -15.18 -11.41 -22.97
CA LYS A 139 -14.54 -12.30 -21.99
C LYS A 139 -14.42 -11.49 -20.70
N THR A 140 -15.36 -11.63 -19.77
CA THR A 140 -15.05 -11.43 -18.36
C THR A 140 -14.04 -12.52 -18.01
N ARG A 141 -12.75 -12.17 -18.12
CA ARG A 141 -11.65 -12.99 -17.60
C ARG A 141 -11.72 -12.89 -16.08
N LEU A 142 -12.71 -13.53 -15.47
CA LEU A 142 -12.71 -13.82 -14.04
C LEU A 142 -11.79 -15.03 -13.87
N SER A 143 -10.52 -14.74 -13.67
CA SER A 143 -9.55 -15.71 -13.16
C SER A 143 -9.92 -16.05 -11.72
N PRO A 144 -10.14 -17.34 -11.39
CA PRO A 144 -10.27 -17.75 -9.99
C PRO A 144 -8.89 -17.64 -9.31
N SER A 145 -8.87 -17.01 -8.13
CA SER A 145 -7.74 -17.09 -7.20
C SER A 145 -7.92 -18.26 -6.26
#